data_AF-A0A060VYC9-F1
#
_entry.id   AF-A0A060VYC9-F1
#
_cell.length_a   1.000
_cell.length_b   1.000
_cell.length_c   1.000
_cell.angle_alpha   90.00
_cell.angle_beta   90.00
_cell.angle_gamma   90.00
#
_symmetry.space_group_name_H-M   'P 1'
#
loop_
_entity.id
_entity.type
_entity.pdbx_description
1 polymer ?
#
loop_
_entity_poly.entity_id
_entity_poly.type
_entity_poly.pdbx_seq_one_letter_code
_entity_poly.pdbx_strand_id
1 'polypeptide(L)'
;MRGKRTQRLNSDLQLFVKSSSSADPVTFSFNSAPVVFHRQIVGQERWCHQLQQAKTIGRQMDYTKLRSTIKLEKGVTSTIDLCRYHGNKALESIQCFPSSEARSALENIARAVTKF
;
A
#
# COMPACT_ATOMS: atom_id res chain seq x y z
N MET A 1 7.81 20.45 -0.19
CA MET A 1 8.04 19.10 0.42
C MET A 1 6.91 18.10 0.12
N ARG A 2 6.62 17.75 -1.15
CA ARG A 2 5.52 16.82 -1.51
C ARG A 2 5.97 15.40 -1.96
N GLY A 3 7.27 15.12 -2.06
CA GLY A 3 7.80 13.84 -2.57
C GLY A 3 7.81 12.64 -1.61
N LYS A 4 7.59 12.84 -0.30
CA LYS A 4 7.73 11.75 0.70
C LYS A 4 6.50 10.82 0.81
N ARG A 5 5.35 11.15 0.22
CA ARG A 5 4.10 10.39 0.40
C ARG A 5 3.97 9.20 -0.56
N THR A 6 4.33 9.36 -1.83
CA THR A 6 4.24 8.30 -2.85
C THR A 6 5.30 7.22 -2.67
N GLN A 7 6.53 7.57 -2.28
CA GLN A 7 7.57 6.58 -1.97
C GLN A 7 7.18 5.68 -0.81
N ARG A 8 6.64 6.25 0.29
CA ARG A 8 6.16 5.46 1.44
C ARG A 8 5.04 4.50 1.07
N LEU A 9 4.10 4.93 0.23
CA LEU A 9 2.97 4.10 -0.18
C LEU A 9 3.42 2.89 -1.01
N ASN A 10 4.37 3.08 -1.95
CA ASN A 10 4.92 1.96 -2.71
C ASN A 10 5.68 0.98 -1.81
N SER A 11 6.54 1.47 -0.90
CA SER A 11 7.22 0.62 0.08
C SER A 11 6.26 -0.16 0.98
N ASP A 12 5.22 0.50 1.50
CA ASP A 12 4.18 -0.12 2.31
C ASP A 12 3.44 -1.20 1.54
N LEU A 13 3.14 -0.97 0.26
CA LEU A 13 2.43 -1.93 -0.59
C LEU A 13 3.30 -3.13 -0.99
N GLN A 14 4.59 -2.91 -1.27
CA GLN A 14 5.54 -3.99 -1.57
C GLN A 14 5.64 -5.00 -0.44
N LEU A 15 5.47 -4.55 0.81
CA LEU A 15 5.39 -5.46 1.95
C LEU A 15 4.25 -6.44 1.79
N PHE A 16 3.14 -6.14 1.11
CA PHE A 16 2.01 -7.07 0.93
C PHE A 16 2.00 -7.77 -0.44
N VAL A 17 2.51 -7.12 -1.49
CA VAL A 17 2.47 -7.64 -2.86
C VAL A 17 3.62 -8.62 -3.13
N LYS A 18 4.84 -8.34 -2.66
CA LYS A 18 5.99 -9.19 -2.96
C LYS A 18 5.97 -10.46 -2.10
N SER A 19 6.15 -11.61 -2.75
CA SER A 19 6.46 -12.87 -2.07
C SER A 19 7.89 -12.76 -1.56
N SER A 20 8.07 -12.26 -0.34
CA SER A 20 9.39 -12.15 0.29
C SER A 20 9.95 -13.57 0.49
N SER A 21 10.95 -13.92 -0.31
CA SER A 21 11.83 -15.07 -0.14
C SER A 21 13.01 -14.78 0.81
N SER A 22 13.07 -13.60 1.42
CA SER A 22 14.08 -13.24 2.43
C SER A 22 13.57 -13.53 3.84
N ALA A 23 14.46 -14.07 4.66
CA ALA A 23 14.25 -14.48 6.05
C ALA A 23 14.10 -13.31 7.05
N ASP A 24 13.87 -12.09 6.56
CA ASP A 24 13.77 -10.92 7.43
C ASP A 24 12.37 -10.82 8.08
N PRO A 25 12.30 -10.48 9.38
CA PRO A 25 11.02 -10.29 10.05
C PRO A 25 10.26 -9.12 9.43
N VAL A 26 9.13 -9.42 8.78
CA VAL A 26 8.28 -8.42 8.14
C VAL A 26 7.55 -7.63 9.22
N THR A 27 7.94 -6.37 9.43
CA THR A 27 7.20 -5.41 10.25
C THR A 27 6.58 -4.34 9.35
N PHE A 28 5.40 -3.84 9.72
CA PHE A 28 4.71 -2.80 8.95
C PHE A 28 3.90 -1.87 9.87
N SER A 29 3.61 -0.67 9.37
CA SER A 29 2.84 0.34 10.09
C SER A 29 1.33 0.08 10.02
N PHE A 30 0.62 0.17 11.14
CA PHE A 30 -0.85 0.12 11.15
C PHE A 30 -1.53 1.31 10.47
N ASN A 31 -0.78 2.39 10.24
CA ASN A 31 -1.27 3.57 9.54
C ASN A 31 -0.99 3.50 8.02
N SER A 32 -0.40 2.40 7.54
CA SER A 32 -0.22 2.20 6.10
C SER A 32 -1.56 1.98 5.40
N ALA A 33 -1.66 2.43 4.14
CA ALA A 33 -2.91 2.36 3.37
C ALA A 33 -3.52 0.93 3.32
N PRO A 34 -2.75 -0.16 3.08
CA PRO A 34 -3.29 -1.51 3.09
C PRO A 34 -3.97 -1.90 4.40
N VAL A 35 -3.39 -1.49 5.54
CA VAL A 35 -3.93 -1.81 6.87
C VAL A 35 -5.17 -0.97 7.18
N VAL A 36 -5.15 0.32 6.82
CA VAL A 36 -6.29 1.22 7.00
C VAL A 36 -7.48 0.74 6.17
N PHE A 37 -7.26 0.40 4.90
CA PHE A 37 -8.32 -0.15 4.04
C PHE A 37 -8.84 -1.48 4.57
N HIS A 38 -7.96 -2.40 4.95
CA HIS A 38 -8.36 -3.66 5.55
C HIS A 38 -9.25 -3.45 6.78
N ARG A 39 -8.83 -2.60 7.72
CA ARG A 39 -9.60 -2.24 8.92
C ARG A 39 -10.97 -1.67 8.57
N GLN A 40 -11.06 -0.81 7.55
CA GLN A 40 -12.32 -0.25 7.09
C GLN A 40 -13.23 -1.31 6.46
N ILE A 41 -12.68 -2.27 5.73
CA ILE A 41 -13.42 -3.34 5.05
C ILE A 41 -13.96 -4.37 6.06
N VAL A 42 -13.12 -4.84 6.98
CA VAL A 42 -13.53 -5.89 7.94
C VAL A 42 -14.32 -5.33 9.12
N GLY A 43 -14.23 -4.01 9.37
CA GLY A 43 -14.86 -3.34 10.49
C GLY A 43 -14.08 -3.47 11.80
N GLN A 44 -14.40 -2.60 12.75
CA GLN A 44 -13.63 -2.43 13.99
C GLN A 44 -13.59 -3.69 14.86
N GLU A 45 -14.70 -4.41 14.99
CA GLU A 45 -14.80 -5.61 15.83
C GLU A 45 -13.91 -6.75 15.30
N ARG A 46 -14.05 -7.10 14.02
CA ARG A 46 -13.21 -8.13 13.38
C ARG A 46 -11.75 -7.74 13.37
N TRP A 47 -11.44 -6.45 13.16
CA TRP A 47 -10.07 -5.95 13.24
C TRP A 47 -9.48 -6.17 14.64
N CYS A 48 -10.21 -5.83 15.71
CA CYS A 48 -9.77 -6.11 17.07
C CYS A 48 -9.54 -7.61 17.30
N HIS A 49 -10.43 -8.47 16.80
CA HIS A 49 -10.28 -9.91 16.92
C HIS A 49 -9.02 -10.42 16.20
N GLN A 50 -8.78 -9.98 14.97
CA GLN A 50 -7.57 -10.33 14.21
C GLN A 50 -6.29 -9.86 14.91
N LEU A 51 -6.29 -8.65 15.51
CA LEU A 51 -5.18 -8.16 16.31
C LEU A 51 -4.91 -9.01 17.55
N GLN A 52 -5.96 -9.48 18.24
CA GLN A 52 -5.78 -10.36 19.40
C GLN A 52 -5.25 -11.74 18.99
N GLN A 53 -5.76 -12.31 17.89
CA GLN A 53 -5.28 -13.59 17.37
C GLN A 53 -3.84 -13.54 16.87
N ALA A 54 -3.36 -12.37 16.46
CA ALA A 54 -1.98 -12.16 16.03
C ALA A 54 -1.02 -11.89 17.21
N LYS A 55 -1.49 -11.72 18.44
CA LYS A 55 -0.60 -11.61 19.61
C LYS A 55 -0.11 -13.00 20.02
N THR A 56 1.20 -13.14 20.18
CA THR A 56 1.84 -14.35 20.70
C THR A 56 1.90 -14.33 22.23
N ILE A 57 2.24 -15.47 22.82
CA ILE A 57 2.51 -15.61 24.25
C ILE A 57 3.66 -14.64 24.60
N GLY A 58 3.40 -13.67 25.48
CA GLY A 58 4.34 -12.58 25.78
C GLY A 58 3.99 -11.21 25.17
N ARG A 59 2.80 -11.05 24.56
CA ARG A 59 2.29 -9.79 23.97
C ARG A 59 3.07 -9.26 22.76
N GLN A 60 4.01 -10.02 22.20
CA GLN A 60 4.58 -9.68 20.90
C GLN A 60 3.54 -9.91 19.79
N MET A 61 3.65 -9.15 18.71
CA MET A 61 2.77 -9.29 17.56
C MET A 61 3.41 -10.13 16.47
N ASP A 62 2.70 -11.17 16.04
CA ASP A 62 3.02 -11.95 14.84
C ASP A 62 2.57 -11.15 13.60
N TYR A 63 3.47 -10.29 13.14
CA TYR A 63 3.25 -9.49 11.93
C TYR A 63 3.12 -10.37 10.68
N THR A 64 3.71 -11.56 10.64
CA THR A 64 3.60 -12.48 9.50
C THR A 64 2.18 -13.04 9.38
N LYS A 65 1.59 -13.46 10.50
CA LYS A 65 0.19 -13.89 10.57
C LYS A 65 -0.77 -12.76 10.22
N LEU A 66 -0.59 -11.58 10.83
CA LEU A 66 -1.45 -10.44 10.57
C LEU A 66 -1.37 -9.97 9.11
N ARG A 67 -0.16 -9.93 8.54
CA ARG A 67 0.05 -9.65 7.12
C ARG A 67 -0.68 -10.64 6.22
N SER A 68 -0.60 -11.93 6.54
CA SER A 68 -1.28 -12.97 5.75
C SER A 68 -2.80 -12.77 5.77
N THR A 69 -3.37 -12.42 6.92
CA THR A 69 -4.79 -12.06 7.02
C THR A 69 -5.15 -10.84 6.18
N ILE A 70 -4.33 -9.78 6.22
CA ILE A 70 -4.55 -8.56 5.41
C ILE A 70 -4.45 -8.86 3.90
N LYS A 71 -3.55 -9.77 3.50
CA LYS A 71 -3.37 -10.17 2.09
C LYS A 71 -4.55 -10.98 1.53
N LEU A 72 -5.23 -11.76 2.37
CA LEU A 72 -6.38 -12.58 1.95
C LEU A 72 -7.63 -11.72 1.70
N GLU A 73 -7.71 -10.57 2.35
CA GLU A 73 -8.82 -9.63 2.19
C GLU A 73 -8.56 -8.59 1.10
N LYS A 74 -9.61 -7.85 0.74
CA LYS A 74 -9.55 -6.86 -0.35
C LYS A 74 -8.72 -5.61 -0.04
N GLY A 75 -8.17 -5.45 1.18
CA GLY A 75 -7.44 -4.24 1.58
C GLY A 75 -6.21 -3.93 0.70
N VAL A 76 -5.50 -4.98 0.27
CA VAL A 76 -4.36 -4.83 -0.66
C VAL A 76 -4.84 -4.42 -2.04
N THR A 77 -5.87 -5.08 -2.58
CA THR A 77 -6.44 -4.75 -3.89
C THR A 77 -7.04 -3.34 -3.92
N SER A 78 -7.76 -2.92 -2.87
CA SER A 78 -8.28 -1.56 -2.75
C SER A 78 -7.19 -0.50 -2.72
N THR A 79 -6.02 -0.79 -2.12
CA THR A 79 -4.87 0.11 -2.17
C THR A 79 -4.30 0.21 -3.58
N ILE A 80 -4.20 -0.91 -4.30
CA ILE A 80 -3.76 -0.93 -5.71
C ILE A 80 -4.72 -0.11 -6.58
N ASP A 81 -6.02 -0.30 -6.41
CA ASP A 81 -7.04 0.42 -7.18
C ASP A 81 -7.01 1.92 -6.91
N LEU A 82 -6.83 2.33 -5.64
CA LEU A 82 -6.63 3.73 -5.28
C LEU A 82 -5.39 4.32 -5.97
N CYS A 83 -4.27 3.59 -5.97
CA CYS A 83 -3.05 4.03 -6.63
C CYS A 83 -3.24 4.19 -8.14
N ARG A 84 -3.93 3.24 -8.79
CA ARG A 84 -4.26 3.32 -10.22
C ARG A 84 -5.15 4.52 -10.51
N TYR A 85 -6.18 4.73 -9.70
CA TYR A 85 -7.09 5.87 -9.85
C TYR A 85 -6.34 7.21 -9.80
N HIS A 86 -5.55 7.43 -8.75
CA HIS A 86 -4.78 8.67 -8.62
C HIS A 86 -3.68 8.80 -9.69
N GLY A 87 -3.06 7.69 -10.07
CA GLY A 87 -2.10 7.64 -11.16
C GLY A 87 -2.68 8.10 -12.49
N ASN A 88 -3.86 7.57 -12.84
CA ASN A 88 -4.59 7.96 -14.04
C ASN A 88 -5.02 9.43 -13.99
N LYS A 89 -5.54 9.90 -12.85
CA LYS A 89 -5.89 11.32 -12.66
C LYS A 89 -4.67 12.25 -12.80
N ALA A 90 -3.50 11.82 -12.32
CA ALA A 90 -2.26 12.58 -12.51
C ALA A 90 -1.84 12.62 -13.98
N LEU A 91 -1.96 11.50 -14.71
CA LEU A 91 -1.68 11.44 -16.15
C LEU A 91 -2.63 12.32 -16.97
N GLU A 92 -3.94 12.28 -16.68
CA GLU A 92 -4.94 13.16 -17.29
C GLU A 92 -4.56 14.63 -17.11
N SER A 93 -4.13 15.02 -15.90
CA SER A 93 -3.69 16.40 -15.64
C SER A 93 -2.39 16.78 -16.35
N ILE A 94 -1.45 15.84 -16.51
CA ILE A 94 -0.19 16.09 -17.22
C ILE A 94 -0.45 16.29 -18.72
N GLN A 95 -1.43 15.58 -19.28
CA GLN A 95 -1.81 15.71 -20.70
C GLN A 95 -2.39 17.09 -21.05
N CYS A 96 -2.85 17.87 -20.07
CA CYS A 96 -3.27 19.25 -20.29
C CYS A 96 -2.11 20.22 -20.56
N PHE A 97 -0.86 19.84 -20.28
CA PHE A 97 0.31 20.66 -20.60
C PHE A 97 0.67 20.55 -22.08
N PRO A 98 1.25 21.61 -22.68
CA PRO A 98 1.76 21.54 -24.05
C PRO A 98 2.91 20.53 -24.17
N SER A 99 3.08 19.98 -25.38
CA SER A 99 4.18 19.08 -25.72
C SER A 99 5.54 19.70 -25.39
N SER A 100 6.28 19.04 -24.50
CA SER A 100 7.60 19.47 -24.02
C SER A 100 8.32 18.28 -23.39
N GLU A 101 9.65 18.38 -23.27
CA GLU A 101 10.45 17.38 -22.54
C GLU A 101 10.05 17.28 -21.07
N ALA A 102 9.70 18.42 -20.45
CA ALA A 102 9.21 18.46 -19.08
C ALA A 102 7.91 17.65 -18.91
N ARG A 103 6.96 17.78 -19.85
CA ARG A 103 5.73 16.97 -19.87
C ARG A 103 6.05 15.48 -20.00
N SER A 104 6.92 15.10 -20.94
CA SER A 104 7.33 13.71 -21.14
C SER A 104 8.03 13.12 -19.91
N ALA A 105 8.88 13.90 -19.24
CA ALA A 105 9.53 13.48 -18.01
C ALA A 105 8.51 13.23 -16.88
N LEU A 106 7.51 14.12 -16.73
CA LEU A 106 6.43 13.95 -15.76
C LEU A 106 5.58 12.71 -16.06
N GLU A 107 5.24 12.45 -17.33
CA GLU A 107 4.52 11.23 -17.73
C GLU A 107 5.30 9.97 -17.38
N ASN A 108 6.61 9.95 -17.66
CA ASN A 108 7.47 8.82 -17.34
C ASN A 108 7.53 8.54 -15.84
N ILE A 109 7.65 9.59 -15.02
CA ILE A 109 7.60 9.49 -13.55
C ILE A 109 6.24 8.96 -13.10
N ALA A 110 5.14 9.52 -13.60
CA ALA A 110 3.79 9.10 -13.24
C ALA A 110 3.54 7.62 -13.58
N ARG A 111 3.94 7.17 -14.78
CA ARG A 111 3.83 5.75 -15.20
C ARG A 111 4.71 4.82 -14.36
N ALA A 112 5.88 5.26 -13.93
CA ALA A 112 6.78 4.46 -13.10
C ALA A 112 6.20 4.20 -11.70
N VAL A 113 5.58 5.22 -11.08
CA VAL A 113 5.02 5.10 -9.73
C VAL A 113 3.69 4.35 -9.67
N THR A 114 3.05 4.09 -10.82
CA THR A 114 1.79 3.35 -10.92
C THR A 114 1.95 1.86 -11.24
N LYS A 115 3.17 1.39 -11.51
CA LYS A 115 3.46 -0.03 -11.74
C LYS A 115 3.60 -0.75 -10.40
N PHE A 116 2.64 -1.61 -10.08
CA PHE A 116 2.60 -2.46 -8.88
C PHE A 116 2.41 -3.92 -9.26
#